data_AF-A0A1X1RWN2-F1
#
_entry.id   AF-A0A1X1RWN2-F1
#
_cell.length_a   1.000
_cell.length_b   1.000
_cell.length_c   1.000
_cell.angle_alpha   90.00
_cell.angle_beta   90.00
_cell.angle_gamma   90.00
#
_symmetry.space_group_name_H-M   'P 1'
#
loop_
_entity.id
_entity.type
_entity.pdbx_description
1 polymer ?
#
loop_
_entity_poly.entity_id
_entity_poly.type
_entity_poly.pdbx_seq_one_letter_code
_entity_poly.pdbx_strand_id
1 'polypeptide(L)'
;MLLPNVSEIISWDSSERIDATIQALARRIATGAPGPRHLVLVIDGWRAWQRDRVDRFDEIADIARRGHPAGVHLVIGTSGYDYRMTSLAPFVSETIELRLSETYGSQFERAAAKLVPDDPRRGLTKHGQILLATS
;
A
#
# COMPACT_ATOMS: atom_id res chain seq x y z
N MET A 1 -23.77 1.15 0.84
CA MET A 1 -23.60 -0.05 1.70
C MET A 1 -22.12 -0.41 1.68
N LEU A 2 -21.46 -0.49 2.83
CA LEU A 2 -20.06 -0.95 2.89
C LEU A 2 -20.03 -2.46 2.59
N LEU A 3 -18.95 -2.93 1.96
CA LEU A 3 -18.73 -4.36 1.75
C LEU A 3 -18.67 -5.07 3.12
N PRO A 4 -19.08 -6.35 3.23
CA PRO A 4 -19.23 -7.05 4.52
C PRO A 4 -17.95 -7.14 5.36
N ASN A 5 -16.77 -6.94 4.75
CA ASN A 5 -15.47 -7.01 5.40
C ASN A 5 -14.79 -5.64 5.52
N VAL A 6 -15.44 -4.56 5.11
CA VAL A 6 -14.89 -3.20 5.25
C VAL A 6 -15.41 -2.63 6.56
N SER A 7 -14.51 -2.48 7.53
CA SER A 7 -14.84 -1.86 8.81
C SER A 7 -15.15 -0.38 8.65
N GLU A 8 -14.38 0.33 7.82
CA GLU A 8 -14.52 1.77 7.63
C GLU A 8 -13.85 2.23 6.32
N ILE A 9 -14.36 3.33 5.75
CA ILE A 9 -13.68 4.12 4.71
C ILE A 9 -13.50 5.52 5.29
N ILE A 10 -12.24 5.98 5.37
CA ILE A 10 -11.89 7.24 6.01
C ILE A 10 -11.49 8.24 4.94
N SER A 11 -12.21 9.37 4.90
CA SER A 11 -11.86 10.50 4.04
C SER A 11 -10.62 11.21 4.56
N TRP A 12 -9.80 11.72 3.65
CA TRP A 12 -8.54 12.39 3.97
C TRP A 12 -8.68 13.70 4.75
N ASP A 13 -9.87 14.29 4.81
CA ASP A 13 -10.16 15.45 5.66
C ASP A 13 -10.31 15.10 7.14
N SER A 14 -10.54 13.82 7.46
CA SER A 14 -10.83 13.33 8.81
C SER A 14 -9.56 12.94 9.57
N SER A 15 -8.69 13.91 9.87
CA SER A 15 -7.42 13.63 10.58
C SER A 15 -7.59 12.89 11.90
N GLU A 16 -8.63 13.23 12.69
CA GLU A 16 -8.95 12.53 13.94
C GLU A 16 -9.20 11.03 13.72
N ARG A 17 -9.96 10.66 12.68
CA ARG A 17 -10.27 9.25 12.37
C ARG A 17 -9.05 8.50 11.85
N ILE A 18 -8.21 9.17 11.05
CA ILE A 18 -6.93 8.62 10.57
C ILE A 18 -6.04 8.31 11.78
N ASP A 19 -5.87 9.28 12.69
CA ASP A 19 -5.03 9.14 13.86
C ASP A 19 -5.55 8.05 14.81
N ALA A 20 -6.86 8.01 15.06
CA ALA A 20 -7.48 6.96 15.86
C ALA A 20 -7.25 5.56 15.26
N THR A 21 -7.30 5.45 13.93
CA THR A 21 -7.06 4.20 13.21
C THR A 21 -5.60 3.76 13.31
N ILE A 22 -4.66 4.67 13.03
CA ILE A 22 -3.21 4.39 13.16
C ILE A 22 -2.89 3.97 14.60
N GLN A 23 -3.44 4.67 15.60
CA GLN A 23 -3.20 4.35 16.99
C GLN A 23 -3.80 2.98 17.39
N ALA A 24 -4.97 2.62 16.86
CA ALA A 24 -5.55 1.30 17.07
C ALA A 24 -4.69 0.18 16.48
N LEU A 25 -4.15 0.38 15.28
CA LEU A 25 -3.21 -0.56 14.64
C LEU A 25 -1.88 -0.65 15.40
N ALA A 26 -1.34 0.47 15.86
CA ALA A 26 -0.12 0.51 16.66
C ALA A 26 -0.29 -0.25 17.98
N ARG A 27 -1.42 -0.07 18.69
CA ARG A 27 -1.75 -0.85 19.89
C ARG A 27 -1.81 -2.34 19.58
N ARG A 28 -2.45 -2.71 18.48
CA ARG A 28 -2.51 -4.11 18.03
C ARG A 28 -1.11 -4.68 17.79
N ILE A 29 -0.27 -3.98 17.05
CA ILE A 29 1.12 -4.39 16.78
C ILE A 29 1.93 -4.53 18.07
N ALA A 30 1.74 -3.62 19.03
CA ALA A 30 2.42 -3.69 20.32
C ALA A 30 2.08 -4.94 21.14
N THR A 31 0.89 -5.54 20.96
CA THR A 31 0.55 -6.82 21.61
C THR A 31 1.30 -8.02 21.02
N GLY A 32 1.81 -7.92 19.79
CA GLY A 32 2.55 -8.97 19.09
C GLY A 32 1.75 -10.23 18.71
N ALA A 33 0.52 -10.39 19.22
CA ALA A 33 -0.32 -11.54 18.94
C ALA A 33 -1.38 -11.20 17.87
N PRO A 34 -1.56 -12.07 16.86
CA PRO A 34 -2.72 -11.99 16.01
C PRO A 34 -3.93 -12.29 16.89
N GLY A 35 -4.96 -11.49 16.73
CA GLY A 35 -6.26 -11.72 17.36
C GLY A 35 -7.20 -12.33 16.35
N PRO A 36 -8.51 -12.21 16.55
CA PRO A 36 -9.46 -13.11 15.88
C PRO A 36 -9.54 -12.89 14.36
N ARG A 37 -9.06 -11.76 13.86
CA ARG A 37 -9.13 -11.38 12.44
C ARG A 37 -7.85 -10.68 12.03
N HIS A 38 -7.49 -10.88 10.75
CA HIS A 38 -6.49 -10.06 10.08
C HIS A 38 -7.09 -8.71 9.71
N LEU A 39 -6.28 -7.66 9.80
CA LEU A 39 -6.64 -6.30 9.39
C LEU A 39 -5.82 -5.94 8.16
N VAL A 40 -6.44 -5.25 7.21
CA VAL A 40 -5.77 -4.72 6.03
C VAL A 40 -5.98 -3.21 6.02
N LEU A 41 -4.90 -2.46 6.21
CA LEU A 41 -4.88 -1.02 5.99
C LEU A 41 -4.60 -0.76 4.52
N VAL A 42 -5.52 -0.09 3.84
CA VAL A 42 -5.35 0.33 2.45
C VAL A 42 -5.13 1.84 2.42
N ILE A 43 -3.99 2.29 1.89
CA ILE A 43 -3.71 3.69 1.61
C ILE A 43 -3.67 3.86 0.10
N ASP A 44 -4.76 4.31 -0.49
CA ASP A 44 -4.78 4.70 -1.90
C ASP A 44 -4.25 6.13 -2.03
N GLY A 45 -3.28 6.38 -2.91
CA GLY A 45 -2.73 7.72 -3.14
C GLY A 45 -1.60 8.14 -2.19
N TRP A 46 -0.63 7.26 -1.94
CA TRP A 46 0.52 7.47 -1.04
C TRP A 46 1.20 8.84 -1.15
N ARG A 47 1.52 9.25 -2.39
CA ARG A 47 2.25 10.50 -2.64
C ARG A 47 1.53 11.74 -2.12
N ALA A 48 0.22 11.77 -2.25
CA ALA A 48 -0.59 12.86 -1.75
C ALA A 48 -0.84 12.70 -0.24
N TRP A 49 -1.09 11.48 0.23
CA TRP A 49 -1.27 11.20 1.65
C TRP A 49 -0.08 11.67 2.50
N GLN A 50 1.14 11.31 2.12
CA GLN A 50 2.35 11.60 2.88
C GLN A 50 2.77 13.09 2.86
N ARG A 51 2.33 13.86 1.85
CA ARG A 51 2.66 15.29 1.73
C ARG A 51 2.04 16.06 2.88
N ASP A 52 0.82 15.67 3.25
CA ASP A 52 0.02 16.35 4.25
C ASP A 52 0.17 15.71 5.65
N ARG A 53 0.90 14.58 5.76
CA ARG A 53 1.04 13.74 6.97
C ARG A 53 2.47 13.20 7.15
N VAL A 54 3.44 14.08 7.00
CA VAL A 54 4.87 13.73 7.11
C VAL A 54 5.20 13.11 8.46
N ASP A 55 4.56 13.60 9.52
CA ASP A 55 4.71 13.17 10.90
C ASP A 55 4.13 11.77 11.20
N ARG A 56 3.33 11.22 10.28
CA ARG A 56 2.75 9.87 10.42
C ARG A 56 3.53 8.78 9.69
N PHE A 57 4.59 9.15 8.97
CA PHE A 57 5.36 8.19 8.17
C PHE A 57 5.94 7.04 9.02
N ASP A 58 6.50 7.35 10.18
CA ASP A 58 7.15 6.36 11.03
C ASP A 58 6.17 5.30 11.55
N GLU A 59 4.91 5.67 11.79
CA GLU A 59 3.88 4.73 12.23
C GLU A 59 3.45 3.81 11.08
N ILE A 60 3.37 4.33 9.85
CA ILE A 60 3.13 3.48 8.66
C ILE A 60 4.32 2.54 8.41
N ALA A 61 5.54 3.04 8.55
CA ALA A 61 6.75 2.22 8.42
C ALA A 61 6.79 1.12 9.50
N ASP A 62 6.33 1.42 10.71
CA ASP A 62 6.23 0.44 11.78
C ASP A 62 5.14 -0.61 11.51
N ILE A 63 4.01 -0.22 10.92
CA ILE A 63 2.98 -1.16 10.41
C ILE A 63 3.58 -2.08 9.35
N ALA A 64 4.33 -1.54 8.37
CA ALA A 64 4.98 -2.37 7.35
C ALA A 64 5.97 -3.37 7.96
N ARG A 65 6.78 -2.93 8.92
CA ARG A 65 7.85 -3.72 9.53
C ARG A 65 7.36 -4.78 10.51
N ARG A 66 6.36 -4.47 11.33
CA ARG A 66 5.92 -5.31 12.46
C ARG A 66 4.46 -5.77 12.38
N GLY A 67 3.73 -5.36 11.35
CA GLY A 67 2.32 -5.68 11.19
C GLY A 67 2.03 -7.16 11.01
N HIS A 68 2.83 -7.84 10.18
CA HIS A 68 2.53 -9.22 9.75
C HIS A 68 2.37 -10.21 10.92
N PRO A 69 3.28 -10.28 11.92
CA PRO A 69 3.09 -11.13 13.11
C PRO A 69 1.84 -10.81 13.92
N ALA A 70 1.40 -9.54 13.95
CA ALA A 70 0.19 -9.09 14.65
C ALA A 70 -1.10 -9.25 13.82
N GLY A 71 -1.00 -9.85 12.63
CA GLY A 71 -2.11 -10.00 11.69
C GLY A 71 -2.55 -8.68 11.04
N VAL A 72 -1.68 -7.67 11.00
CA VAL A 72 -1.95 -6.38 10.34
C VAL A 72 -1.17 -6.33 9.03
N HIS A 73 -1.87 -6.08 7.93
CA HIS A 73 -1.29 -5.99 6.59
C HIS A 73 -1.48 -4.57 6.03
N LEU A 74 -0.56 -4.16 5.17
CA LEU A 74 -0.56 -2.85 4.55
C LEU A 74 -0.59 -3.00 3.03
N VAL A 75 -1.52 -2.29 2.39
CA VAL A 75 -1.61 -2.16 0.93
C VAL A 75 -1.50 -0.68 0.60
N ILE A 76 -0.57 -0.33 -0.28
CA ILE A 76 -0.35 1.06 -0.68
C ILE A 76 -0.52 1.20 -2.19
N GLY A 77 -1.44 2.08 -2.58
CA GLY A 77 -1.54 2.57 -3.96
C GLY A 77 -0.64 3.79 -4.13
N THR A 78 0.25 3.77 -5.13
CA THR A 78 1.12 4.90 -5.47
C THR A 78 1.28 5.05 -6.98
N SER A 79 1.46 6.29 -7.44
CA SER A 79 1.76 6.61 -8.84
C SER A 79 3.26 6.63 -9.15
N GLY A 80 4.11 6.36 -8.16
CA GLY A 80 5.55 6.22 -8.35
C GLY A 80 6.31 5.96 -7.04
N TYR A 81 7.59 5.64 -7.18
CA TYR A 81 8.50 5.36 -6.06
C TYR A 81 9.32 6.61 -5.73
N ASP A 82 8.93 7.31 -4.67
CA ASP A 82 9.76 8.34 -4.04
C ASP A 82 10.62 7.75 -2.92
N TYR A 83 11.41 8.60 -2.25
CA TYR A 83 12.34 8.18 -1.21
C TYR A 83 11.67 7.44 -0.04
N ARG A 84 10.42 7.77 0.31
CA ARG A 84 9.68 7.14 1.41
C ARG A 84 9.12 5.80 1.00
N MET A 85 8.61 5.68 -0.22
CA MET A 85 8.23 4.37 -0.74
C MET A 85 9.46 3.45 -0.84
N THR A 86 10.61 3.99 -1.27
CA THR A 86 11.87 3.23 -1.31
C THR A 86 12.32 2.75 0.08
N SER A 87 12.14 3.52 1.14
CA SER A 87 12.49 3.08 2.49
C SER A 87 11.54 2.01 3.06
N LEU A 88 10.32 1.89 2.52
CA LEU A 88 9.40 0.80 2.85
C LEU A 88 9.70 -0.49 2.06
N ALA A 89 10.42 -0.41 0.94
CA ALA A 89 10.67 -1.54 0.04
C ALA A 89 11.20 -2.83 0.73
N PRO A 90 12.09 -2.77 1.74
CA PRO A 90 12.53 -3.98 2.46
C PRO A 90 11.41 -4.75 3.17
N PHE A 91 10.27 -4.10 3.43
CA PHE A 91 9.11 -4.68 4.12
C PHE A 91 7.96 -5.03 3.17
N VAL A 92 8.11 -4.78 1.86
CA VAL A 92 7.10 -5.08 0.85
C VAL A 92 7.29 -6.51 0.37
N SER A 93 6.32 -7.39 0.67
CA SER A 93 6.37 -8.79 0.24
C SER A 93 6.03 -8.96 -1.25
N GLU A 94 5.10 -8.16 -1.76
CA GLU A 94 4.64 -8.22 -3.14
C GLU A 94 4.37 -6.82 -3.69
N THR A 95 4.68 -6.65 -4.97
CA THR A 95 4.40 -5.43 -5.73
C THR A 95 3.63 -5.82 -6.99
N ILE A 96 2.53 -5.11 -7.24
CA ILE A 96 1.78 -5.19 -8.49
C ILE A 96 1.98 -3.87 -9.22
N GLU A 97 2.70 -3.89 -10.33
CA GLU A 97 2.90 -2.71 -11.16
C GLU A 97 1.82 -2.70 -12.23
N LEU A 98 0.83 -1.80 -12.14
CA LEU A 98 -0.11 -1.60 -13.23
C LEU A 98 0.59 -0.83 -14.37
N ARG A 99 -0.08 -0.72 -15.53
CA ARG A 99 0.39 0.14 -16.63
C ARG A 99 0.87 1.48 -16.05
N LEU A 100 2.05 1.93 -16.48
CA LEU A 100 2.67 3.19 -16.06
C LEU A 100 2.57 4.22 -17.20
N SER A 101 2.40 5.49 -16.85
CA SER A 101 2.43 6.57 -17.86
C SER A 101 3.85 6.79 -18.35
N GLU A 102 4.81 6.61 -17.43
CA GLU A 102 6.24 6.80 -17.66
C GLU A 102 6.99 5.50 -17.31
N THR A 103 7.27 4.69 -18.33
CA THR A 103 7.92 3.37 -18.19
C THR A 103 9.30 3.42 -17.54
N TYR A 104 9.96 4.58 -17.54
CA TYR A 104 11.26 4.74 -16.88
C TYR A 104 11.20 4.59 -15.36
N GLY A 105 10.02 4.78 -14.76
CA GLY A 105 9.77 4.62 -13.33
C GLY A 105 9.43 3.20 -12.90
N SER A 106 9.45 2.22 -13.82
CA SER A 106 9.22 0.81 -13.50
C SER A 106 10.21 0.32 -12.44
N GLN A 107 9.70 -0.42 -11.44
CA GLN A 107 10.52 -1.06 -10.41
C GLN A 107 11.01 -2.45 -10.82
N PHE A 108 10.46 -2.99 -11.91
CA PHE A 108 10.84 -4.29 -12.42
C PHE A 108 11.81 -4.12 -13.59
N GLU A 109 11.29 -4.05 -14.81
CA GLU A 109 12.10 -3.95 -16.02
C GLU A 109 11.49 -2.94 -16.98
N ARG A 110 12.26 -1.90 -17.32
CA ARG A 110 11.82 -0.84 -18.23
C ARG A 110 11.44 -1.38 -19.61
N ALA A 111 12.14 -2.39 -20.12
CA ALA A 111 11.83 -2.97 -21.43
C ALA A 111 10.49 -3.72 -21.40
N ALA A 112 10.25 -4.52 -20.35
CA ALA A 112 8.95 -5.17 -20.14
C ALA A 112 7.83 -4.15 -19.95
N ALA A 113 8.07 -3.07 -19.20
CA ALA A 113 7.07 -2.02 -18.95
C ALA A 113 6.60 -1.33 -20.23
N LYS A 114 7.48 -1.20 -21.24
CA LYS A 114 7.12 -0.68 -22.57
C LYS A 114 6.21 -1.60 -23.38
N LEU A 115 6.18 -2.89 -23.04
CA LEU A 115 5.35 -3.89 -23.72
C LEU A 115 3.96 -4.02 -23.09
N VAL A 116 3.72 -3.41 -21.94
CA VAL A 116 2.41 -3.40 -21.30
C VAL A 116 1.44 -2.58 -22.16
N PRO A 117 0.31 -3.16 -22.61
CA PRO A 117 -0.67 -2.42 -23.40
C PRO A 117 -1.23 -1.22 -22.62
N ASP A 118 -1.64 -0.19 -23.36
CA ASP A 118 -2.33 0.98 -22.78
C ASP A 118 -3.78 0.63 -22.39
N ASP A 119 -3.91 -0.18 -21.35
CA ASP A 119 -5.16 -0.63 -20.75
C ASP A 119 -4.95 -0.64 -19.22
N PRO A 120 -5.80 0.05 -18.43
CA PRO A 120 -5.66 0.12 -16.97
C PRO A 120 -5.78 -1.25 -16.27
N ARG A 121 -6.25 -2.28 -16.98
CA ARG A 121 -6.33 -3.66 -16.50
C ARG A 121 -5.04 -4.45 -16.71
N ARG A 122 -4.01 -3.86 -17.30
CA ARG A 122 -2.73 -4.51 -17.58
C ARG A 122 -1.67 -4.06 -16.59
N GLY A 123 -0.70 -4.93 -16.37
CA GLY A 123 0.43 -4.65 -15.51
C GLY A 123 1.55 -5.66 -15.68
N LEU A 124 2.52 -5.58 -14.78
CA LEU A 124 3.63 -6.50 -14.61
C LEU A 124 3.64 -7.06 -13.20
N THR A 125 4.06 -8.32 -13.10
CA THR A 125 4.51 -8.92 -11.85
C THR A 125 6.01 -8.69 -11.67
N LYS A 126 6.52 -8.92 -10.45
CA LYS A 126 7.95 -8.86 -10.14
C LYS A 126 8.84 -9.80 -10.98
N HIS A 127 8.23 -10.77 -11.64
CA HIS A 127 8.91 -11.72 -12.53
C HIS A 127 8.89 -11.29 -14.01
N GLY A 128 8.43 -10.07 -14.30
CA GLY A 128 8.34 -9.53 -15.67
C GLY A 128 7.18 -10.13 -16.48
N GLN A 129 6.25 -10.84 -15.84
CA GLN A 129 5.09 -11.43 -16.52
C GLN A 129 3.98 -10.40 -16.65
N ILE A 130 3.27 -10.41 -17.79
CA ILE A 130 2.10 -9.56 -17.99
C ILE A 130 0.96 -10.04 -17.08
N LEU A 131 0.49 -9.14 -16.23
CA LEU A 131 -0.68 -9.31 -15.39
C LEU A 131 -1.94 -8.78 -16.10
N LEU A 132 -3.05 -9.49 -15.94
CA LEU A 132 -4.39 -9.07 -16.36
C LEU A 132 -5.30 -9.00 -15.14
N ALA A 133 -5.78 -7.81 -14.81
CA ALA A 133 -6.82 -7.58 -13.82
C ALA A 133 -8.19 -7.61 -14.53
N THR A 134 -8.95 -8.70 -14.35
CA THR A 134 -10.31 -8.81 -14.90
C THR A 134 -11.32 -8.23 -13.93
N SER A 135 -12.36 -7.57 -14.47
CA SER A 135 -13.55 -7.11 -13.74
C SER A 135 -14.53 -8.25 -13.47
#